data_AF-A0A1I7WRQ1-F1
#
_entry.id   AF-A0A1I7WRQ1-F1
#
_cell.length_a   1.000
_cell.length_b   1.000
_cell.length_c   1.000
_cell.angle_alpha   90.00
_cell.angle_beta   90.00
_cell.angle_gamma   90.00
#
_symmetry.space_group_name_H-M   'P 1'
#
loop_
_entity.id
_entity.type
_entity.pdbx_description
1 polymer ?
#
loop_
_entity_poly.entity_id
_entity_poly.type
_entity_poly.pdbx_seq_one_letter_code
_entity_poly.pdbx_strand_id
1 'polypeptide(L)'
;MSLISNQHIFGANIYLKQPDMAKKFELSRCAIQNTIKHINKFGTLENAPCAPRKRNTTENIEGIIRRLSDSNRRLTARDIHNEIKVRMLSECLVNSTTFRSS
;
A
#
# COMPACT_ATOMS: atom_id res chain seq x y z
N MET A 1 41.34 11.15 -8.42
CA MET A 1 41.37 10.17 -9.52
C MET A 1 40.19 9.21 -9.37
N SER A 2 39.68 8.71 -10.49
CA SER A 2 38.44 7.92 -10.69
C SER A 2 37.16 8.79 -10.77
N LEU A 3 36.88 9.47 -11.89
CA LEU A 3 36.36 9.00 -13.19
C LEU A 3 34.99 8.31 -13.13
N ILE A 4 33.97 9.09 -13.48
CA ILE A 4 32.87 8.73 -14.39
C ILE A 4 32.12 7.44 -14.02
N SER A 5 30.95 7.60 -13.41
CA SER A 5 29.86 6.66 -13.66
C SER A 5 28.56 7.45 -13.78
N ASN A 6 27.95 7.32 -14.97
CA ASN A 6 26.60 7.77 -15.34
C ASN A 6 26.43 9.19 -15.93
N GLN A 7 27.40 9.62 -16.75
CA GLN A 7 27.13 10.59 -17.83
C GLN A 7 26.49 9.89 -19.05
N HIS A 8 25.28 9.33 -18.97
CA HIS A 8 24.58 8.90 -20.20
C HIS A 8 23.09 8.53 -20.05
N ILE A 9 22.21 9.39 -19.50
CA ILE A 9 20.75 9.18 -19.70
C ILE A 9 20.03 10.42 -20.25
N PHE A 10 20.49 11.65 -20.00
CA PHE A 10 19.90 12.83 -20.62
C PHE A 10 20.97 13.82 -21.06
N GLY A 11 21.00 14.10 -22.37
CA GLY A 11 21.90 15.06 -23.03
C GLY A 11 21.61 16.51 -22.66
N ALA A 12 21.65 16.83 -21.38
CA ALA A 12 21.69 18.19 -20.87
C ALA A 12 22.73 18.25 -19.77
N ASN A 13 23.84 18.90 -20.09
CA ASN A 13 24.84 19.36 -19.15
C ASN A 13 24.17 20.37 -18.19
N ILE A 14 23.59 19.87 -17.10
CA ILE A 14 22.93 20.69 -16.09
C ILE A 14 23.69 20.53 -14.78
N TYR A 15 24.82 21.23 -14.64
CA TYR A 15 25.40 21.56 -13.33
C TYR A 15 24.57 22.66 -12.64
N LEU A 16 23.23 22.56 -12.63
CA LEU A 16 22.42 23.49 -11.85
C LEU A 16 22.62 23.17 -10.38
N LYS A 17 23.01 24.16 -9.60
CA LYS A 17 23.07 24.03 -8.15
C LYS A 17 21.64 23.79 -7.63
N GLN A 18 21.49 23.01 -6.55
CA GLN A 18 20.19 22.70 -5.95
C GLN A 18 19.24 23.91 -5.76
N PRO A 19 19.72 25.12 -5.38
CA PRO A 19 18.86 26.29 -5.26
C PRO A 19 18.26 26.75 -6.59
N ASP A 20 19.02 26.64 -7.68
CA ASP A 20 18.57 27.06 -9.01
C ASP A 20 17.52 26.07 -9.54
N MET A 21 17.70 24.78 -9.25
CA MET A 21 16.68 23.76 -9.52
C MET A 21 15.41 24.01 -8.70
N ALA A 22 15.54 24.30 -7.41
CA ALA A 22 14.39 24.59 -6.56
C ALA A 22 13.56 25.79 -7.08
N LYS A 23 14.23 26.86 -7.52
CA LYS A 23 13.58 28.02 -8.15
C LYS A 23 12.95 27.65 -9.49
N LYS A 24 13.68 26.93 -10.35
CA LYS A 24 13.22 26.57 -11.70
C LYS A 24 12.01 25.64 -11.69
N PHE A 25 11.95 24.71 -10.72
CA PHE A 25 10.87 23.74 -10.59
C PHE A 25 9.80 24.17 -9.59
N GLU A 26 9.95 25.32 -8.93
CA GLU A 26 9.04 25.79 -7.88
C GLU A 26 8.84 24.75 -6.75
N LEU A 27 9.89 23.97 -6.47
CA LEU A 27 9.89 22.93 -5.46
C LEU A 27 10.68 23.36 -4.22
N SER A 28 10.35 22.76 -3.08
CA SER A 28 11.17 22.97 -1.88
C SER A 28 12.59 22.42 -2.07
N ARG A 29 13.57 23.08 -1.44
CA ARG A 29 14.96 22.60 -1.41
C ARG A 29 15.05 21.16 -0.88
N CYS A 30 14.21 20.80 0.09
CA CYS A 30 14.13 19.46 0.67
C CYS A 30 13.63 18.42 -0.34
N ALA A 31 12.64 18.77 -1.16
CA ALA A 31 12.13 17.88 -2.22
C ALA A 31 13.23 17.58 -3.26
N ILE A 32 13.93 18.60 -3.74
CA ILE A 32 15.07 18.44 -4.67
C ILE A 32 16.16 17.55 -4.06
N GLN A 33 16.51 17.75 -2.79
CA GLN A 33 17.49 16.93 -2.10
C GLN A 33 17.04 15.47 -1.95
N ASN A 34 15.77 15.23 -1.63
CA ASN A 34 15.22 13.88 -1.52
C ASN A 34 15.21 13.16 -2.87
N THR A 35 14.85 13.86 -3.95
CA THR A 35 14.87 13.31 -5.31
C THR A 35 16.29 12.94 -5.76
N ILE A 36 17.28 13.80 -5.52
CA ILE A 36 18.68 13.49 -5.84
C ILE A 36 19.16 12.27 -5.06
N LYS A 37 18.86 12.19 -3.76
CA LYS A 37 19.17 11.01 -2.93
C LYS A 37 18.50 9.75 -3.47
N HIS A 38 17.24 9.85 -3.89
CA HIS A 38 16.49 8.74 -4.46
C HIS A 38 17.13 8.24 -5.75
N ILE A 39 17.43 9.13 -6.69
CA ILE A 39 18.08 8.80 -7.97
C ILE A 39 19.45 8.16 -7.72
N ASN A 40 20.26 8.72 -6.82
CA ASN A 40 21.58 8.16 -6.52
C ASN A 40 21.49 6.77 -5.87
N LYS A 41 20.43 6.50 -5.11
CA LYS A 41 20.23 5.22 -4.42
C LYS A 41 19.61 4.15 -5.34
N PHE A 42 18.63 4.52 -6.14
CA PHE A 42 17.78 3.58 -6.88
C PHE A 42 17.95 3.66 -8.41
N GLY A 43 18.66 4.66 -8.93
CA GLY A 43 18.84 4.86 -10.37
C GLY A 43 17.58 5.27 -11.13
N THR A 44 16.48 5.56 -10.42
CA THR A 44 15.18 5.90 -11.02
C THR A 44 14.55 7.13 -10.37
N LEU A 45 13.75 7.84 -11.17
CA LEU A 45 12.88 8.93 -10.73
C LEU A 45 11.49 8.41 -10.34
N GLU A 46 11.15 7.16 -10.68
CA GLU A 46 9.88 6.56 -10.32
C GLU A 46 9.70 6.54 -8.80
N ASN A 47 8.50 6.91 -8.35
CA ASN A 47 8.17 6.84 -6.93
C ASN A 47 8.10 5.38 -6.50
N ALA A 48 8.56 5.10 -5.28
CA ALA A 48 8.34 3.80 -4.68
C ALA A 48 6.82 3.51 -4.60
N PRO A 49 6.38 2.27 -4.90
CA PRO A 49 5.01 1.88 -4.68
C PRO A 49 4.61 2.16 -3.24
N CYS A 50 3.46 2.80 -3.03
CA CYS A 50 2.86 2.91 -1.71
C CYS A 50 2.50 1.49 -1.25
N ALA A 51 3.31 0.92 -0.35
CA ALA A 51 3.06 -0.42 0.16
C ALA A 51 1.68 -0.49 0.83
N PRO A 52 0.82 -1.46 0.47
CA PRO A 52 -0.46 -1.62 1.13
C PRO A 52 -0.25 -1.99 2.60
N ARG A 53 -1.14 -1.51 3.48
CA ARG A 53 -1.17 -2.00 4.86
C ARG A 53 -1.54 -3.48 4.87
N LYS A 54 -0.89 -4.25 5.75
CA LYS A 54 -1.24 -5.66 5.98
C LYS A 54 -2.71 -5.77 6.37
N ARG A 55 -3.45 -6.63 5.68
CA ARG A 55 -4.84 -6.97 6.01
C ARG A 55 -4.84 -8.05 7.09
N ASN A 56 -5.68 -7.86 8.11
CA ASN A 56 -5.88 -8.85 9.18
C ASN A 56 -7.12 -9.73 8.95
N THR A 57 -7.88 -9.45 7.90
CA THR A 57 -9.12 -10.14 7.53
C THR A 57 -8.89 -11.02 6.30
N THR A 58 -9.59 -12.15 6.24
CA THR A 58 -9.61 -13.00 5.04
C THR A 58 -10.62 -12.47 4.03
N GLU A 59 -10.46 -12.81 2.75
CA GLU A 59 -11.38 -12.42 1.68
C GLU A 59 -12.82 -12.84 1.97
N ASN A 60 -13.02 -13.99 2.62
CA ASN A 60 -14.35 -14.44 3.04
C ASN A 60 -15.00 -13.47 4.04
N ILE A 61 -14.24 -13.07 5.08
CA ILE A 61 -14.72 -12.12 6.09
C ILE A 61 -15.02 -10.76 5.44
N GLU A 62 -14.15 -10.27 4.55
CA GLU A 62 -14.37 -9.03 3.82
C GLU A 62 -15.63 -9.09 2.95
N GLY A 63 -15.87 -10.22 2.29
CA GLY A 63 -17.09 -10.47 1.53
C GLY A 63 -18.36 -10.48 2.40
N ILE A 64 -18.27 -11.02 3.62
CA ILE A 64 -19.38 -10.98 4.59
C ILE A 64 -19.63 -9.54 5.07
N ILE A 65 -18.59 -8.81 5.45
CA ILE A 65 -18.69 -7.40 5.88
C ILE A 65 -19.36 -6.56 4.78
N ARG A 66 -18.92 -6.72 3.53
CA ARG A 66 -19.49 -6.01 2.38
C ARG A 66 -20.98 -6.30 2.22
N ARG A 67 -21.36 -7.58 2.17
CA ARG A 67 -22.78 -7.99 2.03
C ARG A 67 -23.66 -7.46 3.15
N LEU A 68 -23.19 -7.51 4.40
CA LEU A 68 -23.95 -7.01 5.55
C LEU A 68 -24.11 -5.49 5.49
N SER A 69 -23.04 -4.78 5.15
CA SER A 69 -23.06 -3.32 5.03
C SER A 69 -23.96 -2.85 3.88
N ASP A 70 -23.93 -3.56 2.74
CA ASP A 70 -24.77 -3.27 1.58
C ASP A 70 -26.25 -3.54 1.87
N SER A 71 -26.55 -4.64 2.57
CA SER A 71 -27.92 -5.06 2.88
C SER A 71 -28.56 -4.18 3.95
N ASN A 72 -27.78 -3.70 4.92
CA ASN A 72 -28.26 -2.80 5.95
C ASN A 72 -27.17 -1.81 6.39
N ARG A 73 -27.25 -0.60 5.83
CA ARG A 73 -26.32 0.51 6.12
C ARG A 73 -26.42 1.04 7.56
N ARG A 74 -27.41 0.62 8.36
CA ARG A 74 -27.56 1.01 9.77
C ARG A 74 -26.84 0.07 10.73
N LEU A 75 -26.29 -1.05 10.25
CA LEU A 75 -25.55 -1.98 11.11
C LEU A 75 -24.30 -1.31 11.68
N THR A 76 -24.10 -1.48 12.99
CA THR A 76 -22.86 -1.03 13.62
C THR A 76 -21.76 -2.07 13.40
N ALA A 77 -20.50 -1.65 13.56
CA ALA A 77 -19.36 -2.57 13.48
C ALA A 77 -19.48 -3.74 14.48
N ARG A 78 -20.10 -3.49 15.64
CA ARG A 78 -20.35 -4.53 16.66
C ARG A 78 -21.34 -5.57 16.17
N ASP A 79 -22.42 -5.14 15.52
CA ASP A 79 -23.44 -6.04 15.00
C ASP A 79 -22.86 -6.92 13.88
N ILE A 80 -22.07 -6.33 12.98
CA ILE A 80 -21.36 -7.05 11.92
C ILE A 80 -20.39 -8.07 12.51
N HIS A 81 -19.61 -7.69 13.53
CA HIS A 81 -18.70 -8.62 14.20
C HIS A 81 -19.44 -9.80 14.85
N ASN A 82 -20.55 -9.53 15.53
CA ASN A 82 -21.36 -10.58 16.16
C ASN A 82 -21.95 -11.54 15.12
N GLU A 83 -22.44 -11.01 14.01
CA GLU A 83 -22.96 -11.82 12.89
C GLU A 83 -21.87 -12.71 12.27
N ILE A 84 -20.67 -12.17 12.05
CA ILE A 84 -19.53 -12.96 11.57
C ILE A 84 -19.19 -14.07 12.57
N LYS A 85 -19.16 -13.75 13.87
CA LYS A 85 -18.89 -14.73 14.92
C LYS A 85 -19.93 -15.86 14.93
N VAL A 86 -21.21 -15.54 14.79
CA VAL A 86 -22.30 -16.53 14.72
C VAL A 86 -22.14 -17.44 13.49
N ARG A 87 -21.85 -16.87 12.32
CA ARG A 87 -21.63 -17.64 11.08
C ARG A 87 -20.45 -18.59 11.22
N MET A 88 -19.31 -18.12 11.73
CA MET A 88 -18.12 -18.96 11.90
C MET A 88 -18.37 -20.11 12.90
N LEU A 89 -19.10 -19.85 13.99
CA LEU A 89 -19.48 -20.90 14.95
C LEU A 89 -20.37 -21.98 14.29
N SER A 90 -21.29 -21.58 13.41
CA SER A 90 -22.16 -22.53 12.71
C SER A 90 -21.38 -23.44 11.74
N GLU A 91 -20.39 -22.92 11.03
CA GLU A 91 -19.54 -23.70 10.13
C GLU A 91 -18.70 -24.74 10.90
N CYS A 92 -18.18 -24.38 12.07
CA CYS A 92 -17.45 -25.32 12.92
C CYS A 92 -18.34 -26.46 13.45
N LEU A 93 -19.60 -26.17 13.80
CA LEU A 93 -20.51 -27.19 14.33
C LEU A 93 -20.91 -28.20 13.25
N VAL A 94 -21.25 -27.73 12.04
CA VAL A 94 -21.63 -28.59 10.90
C VAL A 94 -20.50 -29.56 10.54
N ASN A 95 -19.24 -29.12 10.62
CA ASN A 95 -18.07 -29.95 10.33
C ASN A 95 -17.77 -31.00 11.43
N SER A 96 -18.22 -30.76 12.67
CA SER A 96 -18.05 -31.72 13.77
C SER A 96 -19.08 -32.87 13.73
N THR A 97 -20.27 -32.62 13.18
CA THR A 97 -21.33 -33.63 13.05
C THR A 97 -21.11 -34.60 11.88
N THR A 98 -20.42 -34.17 10.83
CA THR A 98 -20.10 -35.02 9.68
C THR A 98 -18.98 -36.02 9.97
N PHE A 99 -18.07 -35.74 10.92
CA PHE A 99 -16.97 -36.65 11.28
C PHE A 99 -17.40 -37.80 12.23
N ARG A 100 -18.54 -37.69 12.91
CA ARG A 100 -19.04 -38.72 13.86
C ARG A 100 -19.96 -39.77 13.22
N SER A 101 -20.18 -39.67 11.91
CA SER A 101 -21.13 -40.52 11.17
C SER A 101 -20.44 -41.40 10.12
N SER A 102 -19.20 -41.84 10.38
CA SER A 102 -18.42 -42.76 9.53
C SER A 102 -18.04 -44.03 10.28
#